data_AF-A0A8E0V0D2-F1
#
_entry.id   AF-A0A8E0V0D2-F1
#
_cell.length_a   1.000
_cell.length_b   1.000
_cell.length_c   1.000
_cell.angle_alpha   90.00
_cell.angle_beta   90.00
_cell.angle_gamma   90.00
#
_symmetry.space_group_name_H-M   'P 1'
#
loop_
_entity.id
_entity.type
_entity.pdbx_description
1 polymer ?
#
loop_
_entity_poly.entity_id
_entity_poly.type
_entity_poly.pdbx_seq_one_letter_code
_entity_poly.pdbx_strand_id
1 'polypeptide(L)'
;VPYLFLVLPTAAGKTTLFLFGASLATSQVTMVIVPLISLKLDLFRKAAALGLQPTTWDPNQIMPSASSRVILVQIKHLENPRFNELADHLITQKRLARIIWDECHLIPLAQSYRPIMLRAWHALALPVPMVFSSATLPHHLQAEL
;
A
#
# COMPACT_ATOMS: atom_id res chain seq x y z
N VAL A 1 5.82 -15.06 -5.34
CA VAL A 1 5.56 -14.27 -4.12
C VAL A 1 4.06 -14.35 -3.84
N PRO A 2 3.58 -14.50 -2.59
CA PRO A 2 2.16 -14.75 -2.34
C PRO A 2 1.30 -13.49 -2.57
N TYR A 3 0.09 -13.72 -3.08
CA TYR A 3 -0.96 -12.71 -3.29
C TYR A 3 -2.19 -13.06 -2.44
N LEU A 4 -2.82 -12.07 -1.81
CA LEU A 4 -4.06 -12.22 -1.05
C LEU A 4 -5.08 -11.16 -1.49
N PHE A 5 -6.29 -11.60 -1.84
CA PHE A 5 -7.42 -10.71 -2.09
C PHE A 5 -8.34 -10.65 -0.86
N LEU A 6 -8.49 -9.45 -0.29
CA LEU A 6 -9.39 -9.15 0.81
C LEU A 6 -10.60 -8.37 0.28
N VAL A 7 -11.65 -9.11 -0.10
CA VAL A 7 -12.91 -8.54 -0.57
C VAL A 7 -13.93 -8.57 0.56
N LEU A 8 -14.10 -7.45 1.25
CA LEU A 8 -15.04 -7.30 2.37
C LEU A 8 -15.81 -5.99 2.22
N PRO A 9 -17.07 -5.87 2.70
CA PRO A 9 -17.82 -4.63 2.65
C PRO A 9 -17.06 -3.42 3.23
N THR A 10 -17.45 -2.21 2.83
CA THR A 10 -16.95 -0.98 3.46
C THR A 10 -17.26 -1.01 4.95
N ALA A 11 -16.37 -0.45 5.77
CA ALA A 11 -16.44 -0.48 7.23
C ALA A 11 -16.40 -1.87 7.90
N ALA A 12 -16.16 -2.97 7.16
CA ALA A 12 -15.98 -4.31 7.72
C ALA A 12 -14.61 -4.53 8.43
N GLY A 13 -13.85 -3.46 8.70
CA GLY A 13 -12.60 -3.56 9.46
C GLY A 13 -11.33 -3.92 8.65
N LYS A 14 -11.35 -3.81 7.32
CA LYS A 14 -10.16 -4.06 6.45
C LYS A 14 -8.91 -3.30 6.94
N THR A 15 -9.05 -2.01 7.23
CA THR A 15 -7.99 -1.18 7.78
C THR A 15 -7.43 -1.73 9.10
N THR A 16 -8.29 -2.21 10.00
CA THR A 16 -7.87 -2.80 11.27
C THR A 16 -7.00 -4.04 11.04
N LEU A 17 -7.36 -4.89 10.06
CA LEU A 17 -6.55 -6.05 9.69
C LEU A 17 -5.16 -5.65 9.17
N PHE A 18 -5.05 -4.56 8.41
CA PHE A 18 -3.76 -4.06 7.93
C PHE A 18 -2.87 -3.61 9.07
N LEU A 19 -3.44 -2.84 9.99
CA LEU A 19 -2.69 -2.29 11.12
C LEU A 19 -2.32 -3.37 12.13
N PHE A 20 -3.19 -4.35 12.35
CA PHE A 20 -2.89 -5.52 13.15
C PHE A 20 -1.76 -6.35 12.52
N GLY A 21 -1.80 -6.57 11.20
CA GLY A 21 -0.70 -7.24 10.49
C GLY A 21 0.63 -6.48 10.61
N ALA A 22 0.58 -5.14 10.55
CA ALA A 22 1.76 -4.29 10.71
C ALA A 22 2.31 -4.26 12.14
N SER A 23 1.46 -4.40 13.17
CA SER A 23 1.91 -4.43 14.57
C SER A 23 2.68 -5.71 14.92
N LEU A 24 2.32 -6.83 14.28
CA LEU A 24 3.00 -8.11 14.44
C LEU A 24 4.39 -8.14 13.76
N ALA A 25 4.61 -7.30 12.75
CA ALA A 25 5.91 -7.12 12.12
C ALA A 25 6.83 -6.27 13.03
N THR A 26 7.79 -6.91 13.69
CA THR A 26 8.67 -6.25 14.67
C THR A 26 9.82 -5.46 14.05
N SER A 27 10.39 -5.94 12.95
CA SER A 27 11.54 -5.33 12.25
C SER A 27 11.24 -4.92 10.81
N GLN A 28 10.02 -5.17 10.35
CA GLN A 28 9.59 -4.92 8.98
C GLN A 28 8.50 -3.86 8.90
N VAL A 29 8.37 -3.26 7.73
CA VAL A 29 7.42 -2.21 7.41
C VAL A 29 6.35 -2.75 6.46
N THR A 30 5.11 -2.33 6.70
CA THR A 30 4.00 -2.52 5.78
C THR A 30 3.82 -1.26 4.95
N MET A 31 3.94 -1.37 3.63
CA MET A 31 3.63 -0.27 2.74
C MET A 31 2.17 -0.35 2.33
N VAL A 32 1.46 0.77 2.37
CA VAL A 32 0.06 0.86 1.92
C VAL A 32 -0.02 1.87 0.78
N ILE A 33 -0.41 1.40 -0.40
CA ILE A 33 -0.71 2.23 -1.55
C ILE A 33 -2.17 2.66 -1.44
N VAL A 34 -2.38 3.98 -1.35
CA VAL A 34 -3.70 4.57 -1.17
C VAL A 34 -4.06 5.40 -2.41
N PRO A 35 -5.13 5.04 -3.14
CA PRO A 35 -5.55 5.78 -4.33
C PRO A 35 -6.32 7.06 -4.00
N LEU A 36 -6.92 7.17 -2.80
CA LEU A 36 -7.75 8.32 -2.38
C LEU A 36 -7.13 9.07 -1.19
N ILE A 37 -7.21 10.41 -1.21
CA ILE A 37 -6.58 11.27 -0.19
C ILE A 37 -7.25 11.12 1.19
N SER A 38 -8.58 11.00 1.23
CA SER A 38 -9.35 10.89 2.49
C SER A 38 -8.97 9.64 3.29
N LEU A 39 -8.78 8.50 2.61
CA LEU A 39 -8.39 7.23 3.22
C LEU A 39 -6.99 7.29 3.87
N LYS A 40 -6.06 8.06 3.28
CA LYS A 40 -4.71 8.24 3.81
C LYS A 40 -4.71 8.84 5.22
N LEU A 41 -5.53 9.87 5.46
CA LEU A 41 -5.57 10.58 6.75
C LEU A 41 -6.14 9.71 7.87
N ASP A 42 -7.22 8.98 7.58
CA ASP A 42 -7.84 8.06 8.54
C ASP A 42 -6.89 6.92 8.92
N LEU A 43 -6.25 6.30 7.92
CA LEU A 43 -5.28 5.23 8.12
C LEU A 43 -4.07 5.71 8.93
N PHE A 44 -3.57 6.92 8.64
CA PHE A 44 -2.47 7.51 9.40
C PHE A 44 -2.83 7.69 10.88
N ARG A 45 -4.00 8.26 11.18
CA ARG A 45 -4.45 8.48 12.57
C ARG A 45 -4.57 7.15 13.33
N LYS A 46 -5.18 6.14 12.71
CA LYS A 46 -5.33 4.80 13.31
C LYS A 46 -3.98 4.12 13.55
N ALA A 47 -3.05 4.21 12.59
CA ALA A 47 -1.71 3.66 12.75
C ALA A 47 -0.91 4.36 13.86
N ALA A 48 -1.02 5.69 13.96
CA ALA A 48 -0.36 6.48 14.99
C ALA A 48 -0.89 6.14 16.39
N ALA A 49 -2.21 5.98 16.53
CA ALA A 49 -2.84 5.57 17.78
C ALA A 49 -2.37 4.18 18.27
N LEU A 50 -1.94 3.31 17.36
CA LEU A 50 -1.36 1.99 17.67
C LEU A 50 0.16 2.02 17.87
N GLY A 51 0.79 3.20 17.88
CA GLY A 51 2.24 3.33 18.06
C GLY A 51 3.09 2.83 16.88
N LEU A 52 2.50 2.67 15.69
CA LEU A 52 3.16 2.11 14.51
C LEU A 52 4.08 3.10 13.77
N GLN A 53 4.22 4.32 14.28
CA GLN A 53 5.05 5.38 13.70
C GLN A 53 4.79 5.55 12.18
N PRO A 54 3.53 5.77 11.76
CA PRO A 54 3.21 5.85 10.34
C PRO A 54 3.96 7.00 9.69
N THR A 55 4.44 6.78 8.47
CA THR A 55 5.10 7.79 7.65
C THR A 55 4.35 7.94 6.34
N THR A 56 3.99 9.16 5.98
CA THR A 56 3.43 9.42 4.65
C THR A 56 4.56 9.70 3.70
N TRP A 57 4.80 8.85 2.71
CA TRP A 57 5.88 9.08 1.76
C TRP A 57 5.40 9.90 0.55
N ASP A 58 6.24 10.85 0.17
CA ASP A 58 6.19 11.56 -1.10
C ASP A 58 7.63 11.76 -1.62
N PRO A 59 7.81 12.05 -2.92
CA PRO A 59 9.14 12.11 -3.52
C PRO A 59 10.06 13.20 -2.96
N ASN A 60 9.53 14.21 -2.28
CA ASN A 60 10.32 15.32 -1.75
C ASN A 60 10.77 15.05 -0.30
N GLN A 61 10.23 14.03 0.35
CA GLN A 61 10.61 13.66 1.71
C GLN A 61 11.88 12.80 1.75
N ILE A 62 12.56 12.92 2.89
CA ILE A 62 13.69 12.06 3.27
C ILE A 62 13.19 10.62 3.46
N MET A 63 14.10 9.65 3.29
CA MET A 63 13.81 8.24 3.54
C MET A 63 13.11 8.01 4.89
N PRO A 64 12.08 7.14 4.94
CA PRO A 64 11.36 6.85 6.18
C PRO A 64 12.29 6.34 7.29
N SER A 65 11.99 6.73 8.53
CA SER A 65 12.74 6.31 9.72
C SER A 65 12.84 4.78 9.85
N ALA A 66 13.93 4.31 10.47
CA ALA A 66 14.08 2.92 10.88
C ALA A 66 12.96 2.42 11.80
N SER A 67 12.34 3.32 12.56
CA SER A 67 11.23 3.02 13.47
C SER A 67 9.86 2.93 12.79
N SER A 68 9.75 3.33 11.51
CA SER A 68 8.47 3.32 10.79
C SER A 68 8.00 1.88 10.53
N ARG A 69 6.78 1.56 10.96
CA ARG A 69 6.14 0.25 10.70
C ARG A 69 5.05 0.31 9.63
N VAL A 70 4.59 1.51 9.29
CA VAL A 70 3.60 1.73 8.22
C VAL A 70 4.06 2.88 7.34
N ILE A 71 4.21 2.63 6.04
CA ILE A 71 4.50 3.67 5.04
C ILE A 71 3.27 3.85 4.16
N LEU A 72 2.72 5.05 4.12
CA LEU A 72 1.57 5.41 3.29
C LEU A 72 2.05 6.11 2.03
N VAL A 73 1.83 5.48 0.88
CA VAL A 73 2.18 6.01 -0.44
C VAL A 73 0.91 6.34 -1.20
N GLN A 74 0.80 7.56 -1.74
CA GLN A 74 -0.30 7.86 -2.66
C GLN A 74 0.02 7.31 -4.04
N ILE A 75 -0.99 6.73 -4.70
CA ILE A 75 -0.79 6.10 -6.01
C ILE A 75 -0.16 7.05 -7.06
N LYS A 76 -0.47 8.36 -6.98
CA LYS A 76 0.11 9.41 -7.84
C LYS A 76 1.64 9.51 -7.76
N HIS A 77 2.27 9.03 -6.70
CA HIS A 77 3.71 9.10 -6.53
C HIS A 77 4.44 7.85 -7.06
N LEU A 78 3.71 6.80 -7.48
CA LEU A 78 4.33 5.58 -7.99
C LEU A 78 5.13 5.83 -9.27
N GLU A 79 4.70 6.76 -10.13
CA GLU A 79 5.45 7.08 -11.35
C GLU A 79 6.78 7.80 -11.09
N ASN A 80 7.02 8.26 -9.86
CA ASN A 80 8.27 8.92 -9.53
C ASN A 80 9.39 7.89 -9.33
N PRO A 81 10.56 8.04 -9.98
CA PRO A 81 11.67 7.10 -9.84
C PRO A 81 12.11 6.84 -8.39
N ARG A 82 11.97 7.83 -7.50
CA ARG A 82 12.29 7.71 -6.06
C ARG A 82 11.42 6.68 -5.33
N PHE A 83 10.28 6.31 -5.90
CA PHE A 83 9.47 5.21 -5.36
C PHE A 83 10.21 3.88 -5.49
N ASN A 84 10.82 3.62 -6.65
CA ASN A 84 11.61 2.39 -6.85
C ASN A 84 12.84 2.40 -5.96
N GLU A 85 13.51 3.54 -5.80
CA GLU A 85 14.63 3.68 -4.85
C GLU A 85 14.22 3.33 -3.42
N LEU A 86 13.05 3.82 -2.97
CA LEU A 86 12.50 3.46 -1.65
C LEU A 86 12.22 1.95 -1.55
N ALA A 87 11.53 1.38 -2.54
CA ALA A 87 11.16 -0.03 -2.54
C ALA A 87 12.39 -0.93 -2.53
N ASP A 88 13.35 -0.68 -3.42
CA ASP A 88 14.62 -1.41 -3.53
C ASP A 88 15.43 -1.31 -2.23
N HIS A 89 15.51 -0.11 -1.63
CA HIS A 89 16.17 0.07 -0.34
C HIS A 89 15.54 -0.80 0.76
N LEU A 90 14.21 -0.80 0.88
CA LEU A 90 13.51 -1.60 1.89
C LEU A 90 13.60 -3.11 1.61
N ILE A 91 13.60 -3.52 0.34
CA ILE A 91 13.71 -4.93 -0.07
C ILE A 91 15.13 -5.47 0.21
N THR A 92 16.17 -4.72 -0.20
CA THR A 92 17.57 -5.11 0.03
C THR A 92 17.89 -5.23 1.52
N GLN A 93 17.31 -4.36 2.35
CA GLN A 93 17.41 -4.45 3.81
C GLN A 93 16.51 -5.52 4.45
N LYS A 94 15.72 -6.27 3.66
CA LYS A 94 14.70 -7.23 4.12
C LYS A 94 13.65 -6.61 5.06
N ARG A 95 13.45 -5.30 4.97
CA ARG A 95 12.51 -4.54 5.79
C ARG A 95 11.12 -4.44 5.18
N LEU A 96 10.94 -4.55 3.87
CA LEU A 96 9.58 -4.53 3.30
C LEU A 96 8.87 -5.87 3.53
N ALA A 97 7.90 -5.92 4.46
CA ALA A 97 7.15 -7.15 4.73
C ALA A 97 6.14 -7.48 3.63
N ARG A 98 5.43 -6.45 3.17
CA ARG A 98 4.32 -6.55 2.21
C ARG A 98 3.92 -5.17 1.69
N ILE A 99 3.21 -5.17 0.57
CA ILE A 99 2.51 -4.00 0.04
C ILE A 99 1.00 -4.27 0.05
N ILE A 100 0.23 -3.31 0.56
CA ILE A 100 -1.23 -3.36 0.59
C ILE A 100 -1.75 -2.36 -0.42
N TRP A 101 -2.54 -2.83 -1.37
CA TRP A 101 -3.23 -2.04 -2.37
C TRP A 101 -4.67 -1.80 -1.92
N ASP A 102 -4.92 -0.66 -1.29
CA ASP A 102 -6.28 -0.32 -0.86
C ASP A 102 -7.12 0.22 -2.01
N GLU A 103 -8.41 -0.08 -1.99
CA GLU A 103 -9.33 0.16 -3.13
C GLU A 103 -8.74 -0.30 -4.48
N CYS A 104 -8.14 -1.49 -4.49
CA CYS A 104 -7.40 -2.03 -5.65
C CYS A 104 -8.25 -2.16 -6.92
N HIS A 105 -9.58 -2.26 -6.80
CA HIS A 105 -10.49 -2.28 -7.94
C HIS A 105 -10.34 -1.05 -8.85
N LEU A 106 -9.82 0.07 -8.32
CA LEU A 106 -9.57 1.29 -9.10
C LEU A 106 -8.42 1.13 -10.09
N ILE A 107 -7.49 0.19 -9.88
CA ILE A 107 -6.35 -0.02 -10.77
C ILE A 107 -6.81 -0.46 -12.17
N PRO A 108 -7.67 -1.49 -12.32
CA PRO A 108 -8.24 -1.83 -13.63
C PRO A 108 -9.36 -0.86 -14.05
N LEU A 109 -10.24 -0.43 -13.12
CA LEU A 109 -11.45 0.33 -13.48
C LEU A 109 -11.21 1.80 -13.86
N ALA A 110 -10.18 2.44 -13.31
CA ALA A 110 -9.97 3.88 -13.48
C ALA A 110 -8.94 4.24 -14.56
N GLN A 111 -8.43 3.27 -15.33
CA GLN A 111 -7.35 3.49 -16.31
C GLN A 111 -7.70 4.54 -17.37
N SER A 112 -8.97 4.60 -17.79
CA SER A 112 -9.44 5.50 -18.86
C SER A 112 -9.44 6.99 -18.45
N TYR A 113 -9.52 7.30 -17.15
CA TYR A 113 -9.59 8.69 -16.66
C TYR A 113 -8.55 9.02 -15.57
N ARG A 114 -7.79 8.03 -15.08
CA ARG A 114 -6.64 8.19 -14.19
C ARG A 114 -5.43 7.46 -14.76
N PRO A 115 -4.66 8.09 -15.67
CA PRO A 115 -3.52 7.46 -16.35
C PRO A 115 -2.46 6.87 -15.42
N ILE A 116 -2.34 7.37 -14.18
CA ILE A 116 -1.46 6.80 -13.16
C ILE A 116 -1.73 5.30 -12.89
N MET A 117 -2.97 4.83 -13.05
CA MET A 117 -3.32 3.42 -12.84
C MET A 117 -2.59 2.51 -13.83
N LEU A 118 -2.43 2.96 -15.09
CA LEU A 118 -1.63 2.28 -16.11
C LEU A 118 -0.13 2.29 -15.82
N ARG A 119 0.32 3.08 -14.84
CA ARG A 119 1.73 3.16 -14.45
C ARG A 119 2.02 2.43 -13.15
N ALA A 120 1.00 1.92 -12.46
CA ALA A 120 1.16 1.22 -11.18
C ALA A 120 1.75 -0.20 -11.31
N TRP A 121 1.82 -0.76 -12.52
CA TRP A 121 2.30 -2.14 -12.77
C TRP A 121 3.72 -2.39 -12.26
N HIS A 122 4.62 -1.41 -12.31
CA HIS A 122 5.99 -1.61 -11.83
C HIS A 122 6.01 -1.92 -10.33
N ALA A 123 5.11 -1.30 -9.56
CA ALA A 123 4.97 -1.55 -8.13
C ALA A 123 4.28 -2.90 -7.87
N LEU A 124 3.38 -3.36 -8.76
CA LEU A 124 2.78 -4.70 -8.70
C LEU A 124 3.79 -5.81 -8.99
N ALA A 125 4.84 -5.51 -9.77
CA ALA A 125 5.90 -6.45 -10.13
C ALA A 125 6.98 -6.61 -9.04
N LEU A 126 6.93 -5.82 -7.96
CA LEU A 126 7.92 -5.91 -6.88
C LEU A 126 7.90 -7.29 -6.22
N PRO A 127 9.06 -7.88 -5.87
CA PRO A 127 9.16 -9.24 -5.35
C PRO A 127 8.79 -9.35 -3.85
N VAL A 128 7.68 -8.74 -3.44
CA VAL A 128 7.19 -8.71 -2.04
C VAL A 128 5.72 -9.10 -1.94
N PRO A 129 5.28 -9.75 -0.84
CA PRO A 129 3.89 -10.15 -0.67
C PRO A 129 2.92 -8.99 -0.93
N MET A 130 1.88 -9.23 -1.72
CA MET A 130 0.84 -8.22 -1.96
C MET A 130 -0.48 -8.61 -1.31
N VAL A 131 -1.17 -7.61 -0.77
CA VAL A 131 -2.55 -7.72 -0.31
C VAL A 131 -3.41 -6.73 -1.08
N PHE A 132 -4.38 -7.23 -1.81
CA PHE A 132 -5.33 -6.45 -2.59
C PHE A 132 -6.63 -6.29 -1.81
N SER A 133 -6.97 -5.07 -1.43
CA SER A 133 -8.14 -4.76 -0.61
C SER A 133 -9.19 -4.02 -1.43
N SER A 134 -10.44 -4.46 -1.31
CA SER A 134 -11.57 -3.79 -1.95
C SER A 134 -12.89 -4.15 -1.28
N ALA A 135 -13.90 -3.29 -1.39
CA ALA A 135 -15.29 -3.66 -1.12
C ALA A 135 -16.03 -4.20 -2.34
N THR A 136 -15.56 -3.87 -3.53
CA THR A 136 -16.35 -3.94 -4.78
C THR A 136 -15.54 -4.54 -5.93
N LEU A 137 -14.50 -5.32 -5.66
CA LEU A 137 -13.68 -5.95 -6.70
C LEU A 137 -14.47 -7.09 -7.38
N PRO A 138 -14.88 -6.94 -8.65
CA PRO A 138 -15.51 -8.03 -9.39
C PRO A 138 -14.51 -9.17 -9.60
N HIS A 139 -14.98 -10.42 -9.53
CA HIS A 139 -14.12 -11.60 -9.66
C HIS A 139 -13.30 -11.62 -10.95
N HIS A 140 -13.87 -11.17 -12.08
CA HIS A 140 -13.17 -11.17 -13.36
C HIS A 140 -11.99 -10.19 -13.40
N LEU A 141 -12.00 -9.12 -12.59
CA LEU A 141 -10.91 -8.15 -12.52
C LEU A 141 -9.76 -8.59 -11.61
N GLN A 142 -9.90 -9.68 -10.86
CA GLN A 142 -8.79 -10.21 -10.04
C GLN A 142 -7.62 -10.67 -10.90
N ALA A 143 -7.88 -11.11 -12.13
CA ALA A 143 -6.85 -11.55 -13.07
C ALA A 143 -6.04 -10.38 -13.67
N GLU A 144 -6.48 -9.13 -13.48
CA GLU A 144 -5.82 -7.92 -13.96
C GLU A 144 -4.88 -7.29 -12.91
N LEU A 145 -4.73 -7.92 -11.74
CA LEU A 145 -3.95 -7.47 -10.58
C LEU A 145 -2.84 -8.48 -10.23
#